data_AF-A0A9D4L283-F1
#
_entry.id   AF-A0A9D4L283-F1
#
_cell.length_a   1.000
_cell.length_b   1.000
_cell.length_c   1.000
_cell.angle_alpha   90.00
_cell.angle_beta   90.00
_cell.angle_gamma   90.00
#
_symmetry.space_group_name_H-M   'P 1'
#
loop_
_entity.id
_entity.type
_entity.pdbx_description
1 polymer ?
#
loop_
_entity_poly.entity_id
_entity_poly.type
_entity_poly.pdbx_seq_one_letter_code
_entity_poly.pdbx_strand_id
1 'polypeptide(L)' 'MSRALEGAYSDRIDQLTVIDCRYPYKFEGGHIKRANNLFTKQAIKDFIHNSATSSEKNHVLIFHCEFSSERGPKM' A
#
# COMPACT_ATOMS: atom_id res chain seq x y z
N MET A 1 -9.25 3.90 -15.23
CA MET A 1 -8.19 3.68 -14.21
C MET A 1 -8.35 2.25 -13.70
N SER A 2 -7.72 1.83 -12.60
CA SER A 2 -7.89 0.47 -12.08
C SER A 2 -9.16 0.38 -11.23
N ARG A 3 -9.94 -0.69 -11.42
CA ARG A 3 -11.23 -0.93 -10.71
C ARG A 3 -11.11 -0.84 -9.19
N ALA A 4 -10.01 -1.34 -8.65
CA ALA A 4 -9.75 -1.31 -7.21
C ALA A 4 -9.61 0.11 -6.65
N LEU A 5 -8.92 1.00 -7.38
CA LEU A 5 -8.74 2.40 -6.97
C LEU A 5 -9.98 3.25 -7.23
N GLU A 6 -10.84 2.81 -8.15
CA GLU A 6 -12.15 3.41 -8.45
C GLU A 6 -13.24 3.01 -7.44
N GLY A 7 -12.92 2.15 -6.46
CA GLY A 7 -13.86 1.77 -5.40
C GLY A 7 -14.83 0.66 -5.79
N ALA A 8 -14.56 -0.10 -6.86
CA ALA A 8 -15.45 -1.17 -7.35
C ALA A 8 -15.66 -2.35 -6.38
N TYR A 9 -15.03 -2.32 -5.20
CA TYR A 9 -15.09 -3.35 -4.16
C TYR A 9 -15.44 -2.77 -2.77
N SER A 10 -16.00 -1.56 -2.73
CA SER A 10 -16.38 -0.90 -1.46
C SER A 10 -17.47 -1.65 -0.68
N ASP A 11 -18.17 -2.60 -1.32
CA ASP A 11 -19.11 -3.52 -0.69
C ASP A 11 -18.43 -4.58 0.19
N ARG A 12 -17.12 -4.79 0.03
CA ARG A 12 -16.35 -5.85 0.71
C ARG A 12 -15.11 -5.34 1.44
N ILE A 13 -14.56 -4.22 0.96
CA ILE A 13 -13.30 -3.65 1.43
C ILE A 13 -13.60 -2.31 2.09
N ASP A 14 -13.39 -2.23 3.40
CA ASP A 14 -13.57 -1.00 4.17
C ASP A 14 -12.45 0.00 3.91
N GLN A 15 -11.24 -0.52 3.70
CA GLN A 15 -10.06 0.31 3.45
C GLN A 15 -9.11 -0.37 2.46
N LEU A 16 -8.64 0.40 1.48
CA LEU A 16 -7.63 -0.03 0.54
C LEU A 16 -6.43 0.92 0.62
N THR A 17 -5.24 0.37 0.82
CA THR A 17 -4.00 1.14 0.88
C THR A 17 -2.98 0.57 -0.09
N VAL A 18 -2.48 1.42 -0.98
CA VAL A 18 -1.36 1.08 -1.87
C VAL A 18 -0.07 1.49 -1.20
N ILE A 19 0.87 0.55 -1.06
CA ILE A 19 2.18 0.75 -0.48
C ILE A 19 3.22 0.65 -1.60
N ASP A 20 3.89 1.78 -1.85
CA ASP A 20 5.02 1.86 -2.77
C ASP A 20 6.33 1.63 -2.01
N CYS A 21 6.96 0.48 -2.25
CA CYS A 21 8.21 0.05 -1.61
C CYS A 21 9.46 0.54 -2.35
N ARG A 22 9.32 1.41 -3.36
CA ARG A 22 10.47 2.00 -4.06
C ARG A 22 11.14 3.07 -3.19
N TYR A 23 12.37 3.43 -3.54
CA TYR A 23 13.08 4.52 -2.88
C TYR A 23 12.33 5.86 -3.07
N PRO A 24 12.43 6.81 -2.12
CA PRO A 24 11.71 8.08 -2.16
C PRO A 24 11.86 8.84 -3.49
N TYR A 25 13.08 8.93 -4.03
CA TYR A 25 13.32 9.62 -5.31
C TYR A 25 12.53 9.02 -6.50
N LYS A 26 12.23 7.71 -6.47
CA LYS A 26 11.43 7.05 -7.51
C LYS A 26 9.94 7.33 -7.34
N PHE A 27 9.50 7.47 -6.09
CA PHE A 27 8.14 7.81 -5.74
C PHE A 27 7.85 9.27 -6.12
N GLU A 28 8.76 10.18 -5.79
CA GLU A 28 8.71 11.61 -6.14
C GLU A 28 8.70 11.83 -7.66
N GLY A 29 9.47 11.03 -8.41
CA GLY A 29 9.46 11.05 -9.87
C GLY A 29 8.16 10.54 -10.52
N GLY A 30 7.21 10.01 -9.75
CA GLY A 30 5.91 9.55 -10.20
C GLY A 30 5.48 8.27 -9.50
N HIS A 31 4.24 8.25 -9.01
CA HIS A 31 3.68 7.12 -8.27
C HIS A 31 2.17 6.98 -8.52
N ILE A 32 1.61 5.83 -8.12
CA ILE A 32 0.18 5.58 -8.20
C ILE A 32 -0.55 6.57 -7.28
N LYS A 33 -1.60 7.22 -7.79
CA LYS A 33 -2.38 8.20 -7.01
C LYS A 33 -2.85 7.58 -5.69
N ARG A 34 -2.61 8.29 -4.57
CA ARG A 34 -2.93 7.87 -3.18
C ARG A 34 -2.07 6.71 -2.64
N ALA A 35 -0.96 6.36 -3.28
CA ALA A 35 0.00 5.42 -2.70
C ALA A 35 0.80 6.08 -1.56
N ASN A 36 1.11 5.29 -0.54
CA ASN A 36 2.00 5.67 0.56
C ASN A 36 3.40 5.12 0.28
N ASN A 37 4.44 5.95 0.38
CA ASN A 37 5.81 5.47 0.24
C ASN A 37 6.33 4.91 1.57
N LEU A 38 6.33 3.58 1.71
CA LEU A 38 6.90 2.86 2.85
C LEU A 38 8.00 1.93 2.32
N PHE A 39 9.22 2.47 2.23
CA PHE A 39 10.35 1.78 1.59
C PHE A 39 11.21 0.95 2.56
N THR A 40 10.91 0.99 3.87
CA THR A 40 11.61 0.22 4.90
C THR A 40 10.64 -0.70 5.63
N LYS A 41 11.14 -1.86 6.07
CA LYS A 41 10.36 -2.82 6.87
C LYS A 41 9.83 -2.22 8.17
N GLN A 42 10.62 -1.34 8.80
CA GLN A 42 10.22 -0.69 10.04
C GLN A 42 9.02 0.23 9.80
N ALA A 43 9.06 1.07 8.76
CA ALA A 43 7.94 1.94 8.41
C ALA A 43 6.66 1.16 8.11
N ILE A 44 6.76 0.00 7.46
CA ILE A 44 5.62 -0.89 7.20
C ILE A 44 5.07 -1.47 8.51
N LYS A 45 5.94 -1.96 9.40
CA LYS A 45 5.53 -2.48 10.71
C LYS A 45 4.81 -1.42 11.54
N ASP A 46 5.37 -0.21 11.61
CA ASP A 46 4.78 0.90 12.35
C ASP A 46 3.43 1.29 11.75
N PHE A 47 3.33 1.33 10.41
CA PHE A 47 2.07 1.59 9.72
C PHE A 47 1.00 0.55 10.06
N ILE A 48 1.33 -0.74 9.96
CA ILE A 48 0.41 -1.84 10.25
C ILE A 48 -0.02 -1.82 11.72
N HIS A 49 0.92 -1.59 12.64
CA HIS A 49 0.64 -1.52 14.07
C HIS A 49 -0.32 -0.37 14.40
N ASN A 50 -0.10 0.80 13.81
CA ASN A 50 -0.96 1.97 13.99
C ASN A 50 -2.34 1.79 13.32
N SER A 51 -2.42 1.07 12.21
CA SER A 51 -3.68 0.80 11.51
C SER A 51 -4.51 -0.33 12.13
N ALA A 52 -3.89 -1.22 12.91
CA ALA A 52 -4.55 -2.39 13.52
C ALA A 52 -5.49 -2.05 14.70
N THR A 53 -5.79 -0.77 14.93
CA THR A 53 -6.60 -0.30 16.07
C THR A 53 -8.09 -0.62 15.93
N SER A 54 -8.57 -1.10 14.79
CA SER A 54 -9.95 -1.55 14.59
C SER A 54 -10.01 -2.98 14.06
N SER A 55 -10.33 -3.94 14.94
CA SER A 55 -10.36 -5.38 14.64
C SER A 55 -11.48 -5.82 13.67
N GLU A 56 -12.33 -4.91 13.20
CA GLU A 56 -13.54 -5.23 12.42
C GLU A 56 -13.55 -4.69 10.99
N LYS A 57 -12.42 -4.16 10.49
CA LYS A 57 -12.35 -3.62 9.13
C LYS A 57 -11.56 -4.53 8.19
N ASN A 58 -12.18 -4.86 7.05
CA ASN A 58 -11.52 -5.51 5.92
C ASN A 58 -10.58 -4.52 5.24
N HIS A 59 -9.37 -4.40 5.79
CA HIS A 59 -8.31 -3.55 5.26
C HIS A 59 -7.40 -4.33 4.31
N VAL A 60 -7.42 -3.96 3.03
CA VAL A 60 -6.56 -4.53 2.00
C VAL A 60 -5.32 -3.66 1.77
N LEU A 61 -4.15 -4.29 1.84
CA LEU A 61 -2.86 -3.68 1.53
C LEU A 61 -2.35 -4.19 0.18
N ILE A 62 -1.96 -3.28 -0.72
CA ILE A 62 -1.37 -3.62 -2.02
C ILE A 62 0.07 -3.12 -2.03
N PHE A 63 1.02 -4.05 -1.97
CA PHE A 63 2.45 -3.74 -2.06
C PHE A 63 2.89 -3.76 -3.54
N HIS A 64 3.68 -2.78 -3.94
CA HIS A 64 4.36 -2.80 -5.23
C HIS A 64 5.75 -2.20 -5.14
N CYS A 65 6.60 -2.53 -6.12
CA CYS A 65 7.84 -1.80 -6.33
C CYS A 65 7.96 -1.38 -7.80
N GLU A 66 9.14 -1.51 -8.40
CA GLU A 66 9.35 -1.16 -9.81
C GLU A 66 8.84 -2.26 -10.76
N PHE A 67 9.25 -3.50 -10.48
CA PHE A 67 8.83 -4.69 -11.23
C PHE A 67 8.06 -5.70 -10.35
N SER A 68 7.84 -5.36 -9.08
CA SER A 68 7.15 -6.20 -8.08
C SER A 68 7.72 -7.61 -7.87
N SER A 69 8.99 -7.86 -8.23
CA SER A 69 9.62 -9.18 -8.10
C SER A 69 10.46 -9.35 -6.83
N GLU A 70 11.16 -8.29 -6.39
CA GLU A 70 12.14 -8.39 -5.30
C GLU A 70 11.69 -7.67 -4.03
N ARG A 71 11.61 -6.33 -4.09
CA ARG A 71 11.31 -5.53 -2.89
C ARG A 71 9.88 -5.73 -2.40
N GLY A 72 8.89 -5.61 -3.29
CA GLY A 72 7.47 -5.76 -2.91
C GLY A 72 7.19 -7.07 -2.17
N PRO A 73 7.59 -8.24 -2.72
CA PRO A 73 7.36 -9.53 -2.06
C PRO A 73 8.16 -9.76 -0.75
N LYS A 74 9.27 -9.05 -0.53
CA LYS A 74 10.12 -9.18 0.66
C LYS A 74 9.73 -8.26 1.81
N MET A 75 8.77 -7.37 1.58
CA MET A 75 8.30 -6.36 2.52
C MET A 75 7.17 -6.87 3.41
#